data_AF-A0A2G9LYS6-F1
#
_entry.id   AF-A0A2G9LYS6-F1
#
_cell.length_a   1.000
_cell.length_b   1.000
_cell.length_c   1.000
_cell.angle_alpha   90.00
_cell.angle_beta   90.00
_cell.angle_gamma   90.00
#
_symmetry.space_group_name_H-M   'P 1'
#
loop_
_entity.id
_entity.type
_entity.pdbx_description
1 polymer ?
#
loop_
_entity_poly.entity_id
_entity_poly.type
_entity_poly.pdbx_seq_one_letter_code
_entity_poly.pdbx_strand_id
1 'polypeptide(L)'
;MKSKDIIQQKYKNVTCPKCNSNQIKKDGKRKTQNRGKIQRYRCNECNFRFVIDDGFYRMRNSENKITAGIDLYYKGVSLRKVQEHFQAFYPHNSSH
;
A
#
# COMPACT_ATOMS: atom_id res chain seq x y z
N MET A 1 2.23 21.09 7.07
CA MET A 1 3.64 21.01 6.61
C MET A 1 4.39 19.80 7.17
N LYS A 2 4.09 19.31 8.39
CA LYS A 2 4.75 18.12 8.99
C LYS A 2 4.61 16.78 8.23
N SER A 3 3.64 16.64 7.32
CA SER A 3 3.35 15.37 6.65
C SER A 3 4.41 14.96 5.62
N LYS A 4 4.99 15.90 4.88
CA LYS A 4 6.01 15.60 3.86
C LYS A 4 7.32 15.12 4.49
N ASP A 5 7.72 15.72 5.62
CA ASP A 5 8.95 15.36 6.33
C ASP A 5 8.87 13.97 6.98
N ILE A 6 7.70 13.60 7.52
CA ILE A 6 7.44 12.25 8.06
C ILE A 6 7.51 11.20 6.95
N ILE A 7 6.90 11.49 5.79
CA ILE A 7 6.97 10.63 4.61
C ILE A 7 8.43 10.44 4.17
N GLN A 8 9.23 11.52 4.18
CA GLN A 8 10.63 11.50 3.76
C GLN A 8 11.55 10.74 4.75
N GLN A 9 11.26 10.78 6.06
CA GLN A 9 11.98 10.00 7.07
C GLN A 9 11.74 8.49 6.95
N LYS A 10 10.51 8.06 6.60
CA LYS A 10 10.21 6.62 6.38
C LYS A 10 11.05 5.98 5.27
N TYR A 11 11.47 6.77 4.27
CA TYR A 11 12.34 6.32 3.17
C TYR A 11 13.84 6.33 3.48
N LYS A 12 14.27 6.96 4.59
CA LYS A 12 15.70 7.02 4.95
C LYS A 12 16.22 5.75 5.62
N ASN A 13 15.34 4.94 6.23
CA ASN A 13 15.70 3.71 6.93
C ASN A 13 15.22 2.45 6.19
N VAL A 14 15.17 2.49 4.86
CA VAL A 14 14.82 1.30 4.08
C VAL A 14 16.04 0.39 4.07
N THR A 15 15.89 -0.83 4.56
CA THR A 15 16.93 -1.87 4.56
C THR A 15 16.49 -3.03 3.67
N CYS A 16 17.45 -3.78 3.15
CA CYS A 16 17.11 -4.94 2.33
C CYS A 16 16.54 -6.05 3.21
N PRO A 17 15.35 -6.58 2.94
CA PRO A 17 14.76 -7.65 3.77
C PRO A 17 15.51 -8.99 3.66
N LYS A 18 16.46 -9.13 2.73
CA LYS A 18 17.22 -10.37 2.52
C LYS A 18 18.61 -10.32 3.14
N CYS A 19 19.32 -9.19 3.02
CA CYS A 19 20.72 -9.07 3.48
C CYS A 19 20.94 -7.90 4.45
N ASN A 20 19.88 -7.19 4.85
CA ASN A 20 19.89 -6.03 5.76
C ASN A 20 20.80 -4.86 5.35
N SER A 21 21.32 -4.86 4.12
CA SER A 21 22.10 -3.74 3.59
C SER A 21 21.24 -2.48 3.46
N ASN A 22 21.89 -1.33 3.70
CA ASN A 22 21.35 0.00 3.48
C ASN A 22 21.57 0.50 2.04
N GLN A 23 22.34 -0.24 1.22
CA GLN A 23 22.63 0.14 -0.16
C GLN A 23 21.48 -0.22 -1.10
N ILE A 24 20.49 0.67 -1.17
CA ILE A 24 19.26 0.46 -1.95
C ILE A 24 19.04 1.58 -2.95
N LYS A 25 18.58 1.21 -4.15
CA LYS A 25 18.16 2.14 -5.19
C LYS A 25 16.72 1.90 -5.61
N LYS A 26 16.08 2.94 -6.15
CA LYS A 26 14.78 2.84 -6.82
C LYS A 26 14.95 2.07 -8.13
N ASP A 27 14.10 1.07 -8.37
CA ASP A 27 14.16 0.17 -9.54
C ASP A 27 12.80 0.06 -10.23
N GLY A 28 12.36 1.17 -10.82
CA GLY A 28 11.09 1.26 -11.55
C GLY A 28 9.84 1.23 -10.66
N LYS A 29 8.66 1.14 -11.30
CA LYS A 29 7.37 1.11 -10.62
C LYS A 29 6.55 -0.09 -11.08
N ARG A 30 5.95 -0.82 -10.14
CA ARG A 30 4.98 -1.87 -10.42
C ARG A 30 3.60 -1.24 -10.61
N LYS A 31 2.97 -1.44 -11.76
CA LYS A 31 1.54 -1.09 -11.95
C LYS A 31 0.69 -2.19 -11.30
N THR A 32 -0.17 -1.80 -10.37
CA THR A 32 -1.21 -2.65 -9.79
C THR A 32 -2.57 -2.26 -10.38
N GLN A 33 -3.54 -3.17 -10.33
CA GLN A 33 -4.87 -2.93 -10.89
C GLN A 33 -5.61 -1.84 -10.10
N ASN A 34 -5.67 -1.95 -8.76
CA ASN A 34 -6.57 -1.10 -7.95
C ASN A 34 -5.85 -0.05 -7.06
N ARG A 35 -4.52 -0.14 -6.92
CA ARG A 35 -3.72 0.74 -6.05
C ARG A 35 -2.80 1.69 -6.84
N GLY A 36 -2.75 1.54 -8.16
CA GLY A 36 -1.92 2.36 -9.03
C GLY A 36 -0.46 1.92 -9.08
N LYS A 37 0.47 2.87 -9.21
CA LYS A 37 1.91 2.62 -9.43
C LYS A 37 2.66 2.60 -8.10
N ILE A 38 3.18 1.43 -7.73
CA ILE A 38 3.95 1.22 -6.50
C ILE A 38 5.45 1.24 -6.80
N GLN A 39 6.23 1.96 -6.01
CA GLN A 39 7.68 2.04 -6.16
C GLN A 39 8.34 0.69 -5.82
N ARG A 40 9.21 0.19 -6.70
CA ARG A 40 10.07 -0.96 -6.41
C ARG A 40 11.47 -0.47 -6.06
N TYR A 41 12.14 -1.25 -5.24
CA TYR A 41 13.50 -1.02 -4.79
C TYR A 41 14.36 -2.23 -5.11
N ARG A 42 15.64 -2.00 -5.37
CA ARG A 42 16.64 -3.05 -5.57
C ARG A 42 17.81 -2.80 -4.63
N CYS A 43 18.23 -3.86 -3.94
CA CYS A 43 19.47 -3.85 -3.18
C CYS A 43 20.66 -3.98 -4.13
N ASN A 44 21.71 -3.19 -3.93
CA ASN A 44 22.92 -3.25 -4.76
C ASN A 44 23.84 -4.42 -4.39
N GLU A 45 23.80 -4.90 -3.15
CA GLU A 45 24.63 -6.03 -2.71
C GLU A 45 24.07 -7.38 -3.16
N CYS A 46 22.83 -7.70 -2.78
CA CYS A 46 22.24 -9.01 -3.08
C CYS A 46 21.34 -9.02 -4.33
N ASN A 47 21.20 -7.90 -5.03
CA ASN A 47 20.34 -7.72 -6.21
C ASN A 47 18.85 -8.02 -6.00
N PHE A 48 18.40 -8.20 -4.75
CA PHE A 48 17.02 -8.51 -4.43
C PHE A 48 16.11 -7.31 -4.70
N ARG A 49 14.97 -7.56 -5.34
CA ARG A 49 13.95 -6.55 -5.63
C ARG A 49 12.79 -6.68 -4.67
N PHE A 50 12.44 -5.59 -4.01
CA PHE A 50 11.36 -5.56 -3.03
C PHE A 50 10.54 -4.27 -3.13
N VAL A 51 9.45 -4.25 -2.38
CA VAL A 51 8.59 -3.10 -2.17
C VAL A 51 8.56 -2.86 -0.68
N ILE A 52 8.56 -1.60 -0.26
CA ILE A 52 8.46 -1.26 1.16
C ILE A 52 7.08 -1.65 1.66
N ASP A 53 7.03 -2.36 2.79
CA ASP A 53 5.78 -2.62 3.46
C ASP A 53 5.35 -1.36 4.22
N ASP A 54 4.21 -0.81 3.82
CA ASP A 54 3.57 0.34 4.45
C ASP A 54 2.33 -0.03 5.27
N GLY A 55 2.14 -1.33 5.55
CA GLY A 55 0.96 -1.89 6.21
C GLY A 55 -0.05 -2.50 5.24
N PHE A 56 0.19 -2.37 3.93
CA PHE A 56 -0.69 -2.88 2.87
C PHE A 56 0.09 -3.74 1.86
N TYR A 57 1.19 -4.35 2.28
CA TYR A 57 1.97 -5.23 1.40
C TYR A 57 1.12 -6.39 0.87
N ARG A 58 1.20 -6.62 -0.45
CA ARG A 58 0.45 -7.64 -1.21
C ARG A 58 -1.09 -7.50 -1.19
N MET A 59 -1.64 -6.43 -0.64
CA MET A 59 -3.08 -6.17 -0.72
C MET A 59 -3.53 -5.85 -2.15
N ARG A 60 -4.71 -6.35 -2.53
CA ARG A 60 -5.28 -6.16 -3.88
C ARG A 60 -5.90 -4.77 -4.07
N ASN A 61 -6.53 -4.24 -3.03
CA ASN A 61 -7.22 -2.95 -3.04
C ASN A 61 -6.32 -1.84 -2.47
N SER A 62 -6.71 -0.58 -2.72
CA SER A 62 -6.04 0.58 -2.13
C SER A 62 -6.23 0.64 -0.62
N GLU A 63 -5.31 1.32 0.04
CA GLU A 63 -5.28 1.54 1.49
C GLU A 63 -6.62 2.11 1.95
N ASN A 64 -7.09 3.18 1.27
CA ASN A 64 -8.32 3.88 1.59
C ASN A 64 -9.55 2.98 1.56
N LYS A 65 -9.65 2.06 0.58
CA LYS A 65 -10.80 1.16 0.45
C LYS A 65 -10.80 0.11 1.57
N ILE A 66 -9.63 -0.39 1.94
CA ILE A 66 -9.46 -1.37 3.02
C ILE A 66 -9.80 -0.73 4.36
N THR A 67 -9.24 0.45 4.66
CA THR A 67 -9.49 1.16 5.91
C THR A 67 -10.95 1.59 6.05
N ALA A 68 -11.59 2.03 4.97
CA ALA A 68 -13.01 2.37 4.97
C ALA A 68 -13.90 1.16 5.30
N GLY A 69 -13.56 -0.03 4.80
CA GLY A 69 -14.32 -1.25 5.13
C GLY A 69 -14.21 -1.62 6.60
N ILE A 70 -13.00 -1.51 7.16
CA ILE A 70 -12.74 -1.77 8.58
C ILE A 70 -13.51 -0.75 9.45
N ASP A 71 -13.45 0.54 9.11
CA ASP A 71 -14.16 1.61 9.82
C ASP A 71 -15.68 1.39 9.83
N LEU A 72 -16.28 1.09 8.68
CA LEU A 72 -17.71 0.83 8.58
C LEU A 72 -18.14 -0.42 9.36
N TYR A 73 -17.32 -1.47 9.34
CA TYR A 73 -17.56 -2.69 10.12
C TYR A 73 -17.58 -2.38 11.63
N TYR A 74 -16.58 -1.67 12.14
CA TYR A 74 -16.55 -1.28 13.56
C TYR A 74 -17.66 -0.32 13.96
N LYS A 75 -18.19 0.47 13.02
CA LYS A 75 -19.39 1.31 13.22
C LYS A 75 -20.70 0.51 13.23
N GLY A 76 -20.65 -0.81 13.06
CA GLY A 76 -21.83 -1.68 13.06
C GLY A 76 -22.66 -1.61 11.77
N VAL A 77 -22.08 -1.11 10.68
CA VAL A 77 -22.76 -1.10 9.37
C VAL A 77 -22.83 -2.53 8.85
N SER A 78 -24.01 -2.97 8.44
CA SER A 78 -24.19 -4.31 7.88
C SER A 78 -23.37 -4.49 6.59
N LEU A 79 -22.88 -5.70 6.34
CA LEU A 79 -22.07 -6.00 5.16
C LEU A 79 -22.73 -5.57 3.85
N ARG A 80 -24.06 -5.69 3.74
CA ARG A 80 -24.83 -5.20 2.58
C ARG A 80 -24.72 -3.69 2.41
N LYS A 81 -24.86 -2.92 3.49
CA LYS A 81 -24.70 -1.46 3.46
C LYS A 81 -23.24 -1.05 3.20
N VAL A 82 -22.26 -1.83 3.67
CA VAL A 82 -20.84 -1.62 3.33
C VAL A 82 -20.62 -1.83 1.83
N GLN A 83 -21.21 -2.86 1.24
CA GLN A 83 -21.16 -3.11 -0.20
C GLN A 83 -21.79 -1.95 -0.98
N GLU A 84 -22.99 -1.50 -0.59
CA GLU A 84 -23.66 -0.33 -1.20
C GLU A 84 -22.79 0.93 -1.12
N HIS A 85 -22.17 1.20 0.03
CA HIS A 85 -21.22 2.31 0.18
C HIS A 85 -20.03 2.16 -0.78
N PHE A 86 -19.46 0.96 -0.92
CA PHE A 86 -18.38 0.73 -1.87
C PHE A 86 -18.83 0.80 -3.33
N GLN A 87 -20.06 0.46 -3.67
CA GLN A 87 -20.57 0.66 -5.03
C GLN A 87 -20.71 2.15 -5.35
N ALA A 88 -21.16 2.97 -4.39
CA ALA A 88 -21.30 4.41 -4.56
C ALA A 88 -19.96 5.15 -4.69
N PHE A 89 -19.00 4.86 -3.80
CA PHE A 89 -17.75 5.63 -3.70
C PHE A 89 -16.52 4.94 -4.30
N TYR A 90 -16.56 3.62 -4.47
CA TYR A 90 -15.44 2.80 -4.96
C TYR A 90 -15.91 1.76 -6.00
N PRO A 91 -16.56 2.18 -7.10
CA PRO A 91 -17.29 1.29 -8.03
C PRO A 91 -16.41 0.21 -8.68
N HIS A 92 -15.11 0.42 -8.76
CA HIS A 92 -14.18 -0.61 -9.24
C HIS A 92 -13.96 -1.68 -8.17
N ASN A 93 -14.21 -2.95 -8.52
CA ASN A 93 -14.05 -4.11 -7.63
C ASN A 93 -14.94 -4.03 -6.36
N SER A 94 -16.22 -3.65 -6.52
CA SER A 94 -17.19 -3.50 -5.41
C SER A 94 -18.54 -4.20 -5.62
N SER A 95 -18.78 -4.80 -6.79
CA SER A 95 -20.08 -5.41 -7.10
C SER A 95 -20.21 -6.89 -6.71
N HIS A 96 -19.11 -7.63 -6.57
CA HIS A 96 -19.08 -9.03 -6.12
C HIS A 96 -17.71 -9.36 -5.50
#